data_AF-A0A2N5TCZ7-F1
#
_entry.id   AF-A0A2N5TCZ7-F1
#
_cell.length_a   1.000
_cell.length_b   1.000
_cell.length_c   1.000
_cell.angle_alpha   90.00
_cell.angle_beta   90.00
_cell.angle_gamma   90.00
#
_symmetry.space_group_name_H-M   'P 1'
#
loop_
_entity.id
_entity.type
_entity.pdbx_description
1 polymer ?
#
loop_
_entity_poly.entity_id
_entity_poly.type
_entity_poly.pdbx_seq_one_letter_code
_entity_poly.pdbx_strand_id
1 'polypeptide(L)'
;MSTVTAVQTILEENPSPTLSQPSVEADLATSPNGETGEDPIMPRIDNSLLNISDSVLSCIGATPLVRLDRLAKKYNLKCNLLAKLEYYNAGGSVKDRIALRMVVEAEREGS
;
A
#
# COMPACT_ATOMS: atom_id res chain seq x y z
N MET A 1 19.36 59.55 -8.17
CA MET A 1 17.95 59.51 -8.60
C MET A 1 17.94 59.18 -10.09
N SER A 2 17.28 58.18 -10.65
CA SER A 2 16.59 57.00 -10.14
C SER A 2 16.46 56.05 -11.34
N THR A 3 17.00 54.85 -11.16
CA THR A 3 16.65 53.55 -11.75
C THR A 3 15.51 53.43 -12.78
N VAL A 4 15.87 52.83 -13.93
CA VAL A 4 15.32 51.57 -14.47
C VAL A 4 13.86 51.25 -14.09
N THR A 5 12.90 51.50 -14.99
CA THR A 5 11.53 50.97 -14.88
C THR A 5 10.90 50.87 -16.27
N ALA A 6 11.08 49.73 -16.96
CA ALA A 6 10.30 49.37 -18.15
C ALA A 6 10.36 47.86 -18.47
N VAL A 7 10.43 46.97 -17.47
CA VAL A 7 10.31 45.51 -17.66
C VAL A 7 9.47 44.90 -16.53
N GLN A 8 8.23 45.38 -16.35
CA GLN A 8 7.30 44.93 -15.29
C GLN A 8 5.98 44.42 -15.86
N THR A 9 5.94 43.37 -16.70
CA THR A 9 4.60 42.85 -17.11
C THR A 9 4.43 41.36 -17.39
N ILE A 10 5.38 40.42 -17.16
CA ILE A 10 5.11 39.03 -17.63
C ILE A 10 5.31 37.89 -16.61
N LEU A 11 5.60 38.11 -15.31
CA LEU A 11 5.85 36.97 -14.42
C LEU A 11 5.19 37.03 -13.04
N GLU A 12 3.90 37.39 -12.97
CA GLU A 12 3.05 37.02 -11.83
C GLU A 12 1.70 36.51 -12.34
N GLU A 13 1.57 35.17 -12.39
CA GLU A 13 0.49 34.42 -11.72
C GLU A 13 0.52 32.97 -12.21
N ASN A 14 1.20 32.12 -11.46
CA ASN A 14 0.81 30.73 -11.29
C ASN A 14 1.27 30.32 -9.89
N PRO A 15 0.43 30.48 -8.85
CA PRO A 15 0.73 29.86 -7.58
C PRO A 15 0.80 28.35 -7.83
N SER A 16 1.98 27.77 -7.59
CA SER A 16 2.15 26.32 -7.62
C SER A 16 1.11 25.69 -6.69
N PRO A 17 0.39 24.62 -7.09
CA PRO A 17 -0.58 23.99 -6.22
C PRO A 17 0.14 23.55 -4.95
N THR A 18 -0.23 24.15 -3.82
CA THR A 18 0.24 23.69 -2.52
C THR A 18 -0.39 22.32 -2.31
N LEU A 19 0.37 21.27 -2.58
CA LEU A 19 0.02 19.92 -2.16
C LEU A 19 -0.16 19.99 -0.64
N SER A 20 -1.40 19.87 -0.19
CA SER A 20 -1.71 19.65 1.22
C SER A 20 -0.88 18.46 1.67
N GLN A 21 0.08 18.70 2.56
CA GLN A 21 0.86 17.61 3.13
C GLN A 21 -0.12 16.64 3.79
N PRO A 22 -0.01 15.32 3.56
CA PRO A 22 -0.81 14.37 4.30
C PRO A 22 -0.38 14.44 5.76
N SER A 23 -1.20 15.11 6.59
CA SER A 23 -1.12 15.03 8.04
C SER A 23 -1.49 13.62 8.43
N VAL A 24 -0.50 12.76 8.70
CA VAL A 24 -0.76 11.43 9.25
C VAL A 24 -1.03 11.61 10.74
N GLU A 25 -2.26 11.93 11.11
CA GLU A 25 -2.75 11.61 12.45
C GLU A 25 -3.01 10.11 12.47
N ALA A 26 -2.03 9.35 12.98
CA ALA A 26 -2.21 7.94 13.21
C ALA A 26 -3.15 7.77 14.40
N ASP A 27 -4.45 7.64 14.13
CA ASP A 27 -5.39 7.10 15.10
C ASP A 27 -5.00 5.63 15.36
N LEU A 28 -4.08 5.44 16.32
CA LEU A 28 -3.61 4.14 16.77
C LEU A 28 -4.69 3.51 17.65
N ALA A 29 -5.82 3.12 17.04
CA ALA A 29 -6.75 2.18 17.65
C ALA A 29 -6.15 0.76 17.55
N THR A 30 -5.04 0.52 18.25
CA THR A 30 -4.54 -0.84 18.46
C THR A 30 -5.16 -1.38 19.74
N SER A 31 -6.14 -2.28 19.61
CA SER A 31 -6.61 -3.05 20.75
C SER A 31 -5.47 -3.98 21.21
N PRO A 32 -5.03 -3.94 22.48
CA PRO A 32 -3.86 -4.69 22.97
C PRO A 32 -4.07 -6.20 23.03
N ASN A 33 -5.31 -6.65 22.86
CA ASN A 33 -5.67 -8.05 22.75
C ASN A 33 -6.04 -8.31 21.30
N GLY A 34 -5.35 -9.24 20.66
CA GLY A 34 -5.66 -9.74 19.32
C GLY A 34 -7.00 -10.47 19.29
N GLU A 35 -8.08 -9.77 19.62
CA GLU A 35 -9.40 -10.10 19.13
C GLU A 35 -9.27 -10.06 17.61
N THR A 36 -9.35 -11.24 17.01
CA THR A 36 -9.60 -11.39 15.58
C THR A 36 -10.98 -10.79 15.33
N GLY A 37 -11.06 -9.46 15.28
CA GLY A 37 -12.05 -8.81 14.47
C GLY A 37 -11.86 -9.44 13.11
N GLU A 38 -12.82 -10.22 12.67
CA GLU A 38 -12.83 -10.70 11.30
C GLU A 38 -12.80 -9.44 10.45
N ASP A 39 -11.65 -9.12 9.83
CA ASP A 39 -11.58 -8.08 8.82
C ASP A 39 -12.67 -8.46 7.80
N PRO A 40 -13.80 -7.73 7.73
CA PRO A 40 -15.00 -8.24 7.10
C PRO A 40 -14.85 -8.42 5.58
N ILE A 41 -13.69 -8.05 5.02
CA ILE A 41 -13.45 -7.87 3.60
C ILE A 41 -12.24 -8.67 3.10
N MET A 42 -11.40 -9.26 3.97
CA MET A 42 -10.31 -10.12 3.49
C MET A 42 -10.77 -11.57 3.51
N PRO A 43 -11.31 -12.10 2.38
CA PRO A 43 -11.65 -13.51 2.32
C PRO A 43 -10.40 -14.31 2.66
N ARG A 44 -10.53 -15.26 3.59
CA ARG A 44 -9.53 -16.29 3.78
C ARG A 44 -9.49 -17.08 2.48
N ILE A 45 -8.52 -16.78 1.63
CA ILE A 45 -8.27 -17.57 0.43
C ILE A 45 -7.80 -18.95 0.93
N ASP A 46 -8.70 -19.93 0.85
CA ASP A 46 -8.28 -21.32 1.00
C ASP A 46 -7.36 -21.66 -0.17
N ASN A 47 -6.21 -22.28 0.13
CA ASN A 47 -5.29 -22.76 -0.90
C ASN A 47 -5.81 -24.10 -1.47
N SER A 48 -7.09 -24.17 -1.85
CA SER A 48 -7.59 -25.31 -2.62
C SER A 48 -7.06 -25.25 -4.05
N LEU A 49 -6.75 -26.42 -4.62
CA LEU A 49 -5.81 -26.57 -5.73
C LEU A 49 -6.24 -26.00 -7.10
N LEU A 50 -7.42 -25.38 -7.22
CA LEU A 50 -7.83 -24.56 -8.37
C LEU A 50 -9.23 -23.98 -8.08
N ASN A 51 -9.29 -22.76 -7.58
CA ASN A 51 -10.53 -21.99 -7.52
C ASN A 51 -10.57 -21.02 -8.70
N ILE A 52 -11.69 -21.03 -9.45
CA ILE A 52 -11.95 -20.03 -10.48
C ILE A 52 -12.38 -18.75 -9.76
N SER A 53 -11.55 -17.72 -9.88
CA SER A 53 -11.82 -16.40 -9.32
C SER A 53 -12.76 -15.59 -10.21
N ASP A 54 -13.79 -14.98 -9.61
CA ASP A 54 -14.73 -14.10 -10.33
C ASP A 54 -14.09 -12.78 -10.77
N SER A 55 -13.01 -12.36 -10.10
CA SER A 55 -12.31 -11.10 -10.38
C SER A 55 -10.82 -11.21 -10.07
N VAL A 56 -10.01 -10.48 -10.84
CA VAL A 56 -8.57 -10.30 -10.58
C VAL A 56 -8.28 -9.70 -9.19
N LEU A 57 -9.22 -8.91 -8.65
CA LEU A 57 -9.09 -8.32 -7.31
C LEU A 57 -9.07 -9.39 -6.20
N SER A 58 -9.71 -10.55 -6.43
CA SER A 58 -9.67 -11.68 -5.49
C SER A 58 -8.28 -12.34 -5.42
N CYS A 59 -7.39 -12.06 -6.37
CA CYS A 59 -6.01 -12.55 -6.39
C CYS A 59 -5.04 -11.60 -5.65
N ILE A 60 -5.54 -10.52 -5.02
CA ILE A 60 -4.73 -9.63 -4.18
C ILE A 60 -4.72 -10.18 -2.75
N GLY A 61 -3.53 -10.43 -2.21
CA GLY A 61 -3.36 -11.02 -0.87
C GLY A 61 -2.88 -12.46 -0.91
N ALA A 62 -2.99 -13.15 0.24
CA ALA A 62 -2.54 -14.54 0.43
C ALA A 62 -1.15 -14.89 -0.14
N THR A 63 -0.26 -13.90 -0.26
CA THR A 63 1.03 -14.04 -0.94
C THR A 63 1.94 -15.03 -0.21
N PRO A 64 2.78 -15.78 -0.94
CA PRO A 64 3.63 -16.79 -0.32
C PRO A 64 4.60 -16.20 0.72
N LEU A 65 4.80 -16.96 1.82
CA LEU A 65 5.90 -16.73 2.75
C LEU A 65 6.94 -17.83 2.54
N VAL A 66 8.10 -17.46 2.00
CA VAL A 66 9.12 -18.40 1.54
C VAL A 66 10.36 -18.32 2.42
N ARG A 67 10.91 -19.48 2.79
CA ARG A 67 12.14 -19.58 3.58
C ARG A 67 13.38 -19.41 2.72
N LEU A 68 14.35 -18.60 3.16
CA LEU A 68 15.57 -18.29 2.42
C LEU A 68 16.82 -19.00 2.99
N ASP A 69 16.79 -20.33 3.02
CA ASP A 69 17.82 -21.15 3.67
C ASP A 69 19.23 -20.95 3.09
N ARG A 70 19.35 -20.80 1.77
CA ARG A 70 20.66 -20.61 1.09
C ARG A 70 21.31 -19.29 1.50
N LEU A 71 20.51 -18.22 1.62
CA LEU A 71 20.99 -16.90 1.99
C LEU A 71 21.35 -16.85 3.47
N ALA A 72 20.51 -17.41 4.33
CA ALA A 72 20.78 -17.53 5.77
C ALA A 72 22.11 -18.24 6.04
N LYS A 73 22.36 -19.37 5.36
CA LYS A 73 23.63 -20.11 5.47
C LYS A 73 24.83 -19.30 4.95
N LYS A 74 24.69 -18.63 3.79
CA LYS A 74 25.76 -17.83 3.18
C LYS A 74 26.27 -16.71 4.12
N TYR A 75 25.38 -16.10 4.90
CA TYR A 75 25.70 -15.01 5.82
C TYR A 75 25.78 -15.43 7.29
N ASN A 76 25.80 -16.74 7.57
CA ASN A 76 25.87 -17.31 8.92
C ASN A 76 24.80 -16.77 9.90
N LEU A 77 23.58 -16.54 9.38
CA LEU A 77 22.46 -16.05 10.17
C LEU A 77 21.89 -17.19 11.03
N LYS A 78 21.69 -16.92 12.32
CA LYS A 78 21.12 -17.88 13.28
C LYS A 78 19.59 -17.83 13.38
N CYS A 79 18.94 -17.00 12.57
CA CYS A 79 17.48 -16.80 12.59
C CYS A 79 16.80 -17.43 11.37
N ASN A 80 15.47 -17.62 11.47
CA ASN A 80 14.64 -18.04 10.34
C ASN A 80 14.42 -16.85 9.40
N LEU A 81 15.22 -16.77 8.34
CA LEU A 81 15.03 -15.75 7.31
C LEU A 81 13.88 -16.13 6.37
N LEU A 82 12.83 -15.30 6.37
CA LEU A 82 11.63 -15.50 5.55
C LEU A 82 11.42 -14.29 4.63
N ALA A 83 10.90 -14.55 3.44
CA ALA A 83 10.53 -13.54 2.46
C ALA A 83 9.03 -13.60 2.19
N LYS A 84 8.35 -12.47 2.41
CA LYS A 84 6.94 -12.27 2.04
C LYS A 84 6.89 -11.76 0.61
N LEU A 85 6.41 -12.60 -0.32
CA LEU A 85 6.55 -12.34 -1.76
C LEU A 85 5.38 -11.53 -2.32
N GLU A 86 5.30 -10.25 -1.95
CA GLU A 86 4.21 -9.35 -2.36
C GLU A 86 4.15 -9.05 -3.87
N TYR A 87 5.17 -9.43 -4.64
CA TYR A 87 5.11 -9.34 -6.10
C TYR A 87 4.15 -10.36 -6.74
N TYR A 88 3.63 -11.33 -5.97
CA TYR A 88 2.61 -12.28 -6.43
C TYR A 88 1.18 -11.72 -6.40
N ASN A 89 0.95 -10.52 -5.87
CA ASN A 89 -0.33 -9.87 -6.06
C ASN A 89 -0.57 -9.61 -7.56
N ALA A 90 -1.83 -9.49 -7.98
CA ALA A 90 -2.18 -9.43 -9.40
C ALA A 90 -1.57 -8.25 -10.18
N GLY A 91 -1.40 -7.09 -9.53
CA GLY A 91 -0.72 -5.91 -10.08
C GLY A 91 0.80 -5.94 -9.89
N GLY A 92 1.35 -7.00 -9.29
CA GLY A 92 2.78 -7.27 -9.20
C GLY A 92 3.47 -6.54 -8.05
N SER A 93 2.74 -5.93 -7.13
CA SER A 93 3.34 -5.16 -6.04
C SER A 93 2.57 -5.20 -4.74
N VAL A 94 3.21 -4.74 -3.67
CA VAL A 94 2.55 -4.56 -2.36
C VAL A 94 1.48 -3.47 -2.39
N LYS A 95 1.52 -2.55 -3.37
CA LYS A 95 0.57 -1.42 -3.46
C LYS A 95 -0.84 -1.87 -3.81
N ASP A 96 -0.99 -3.05 -4.40
CA ASP A 96 -2.29 -3.61 -4.77
C ASP A 96 -3.21 -3.72 -3.55
N ARG A 97 -2.65 -4.02 -2.37
CA ARG A 97 -3.41 -4.12 -1.11
C ARG A 97 -4.03 -2.79 -0.71
N ILE A 98 -3.24 -1.72 -0.71
CA ILE A 98 -3.73 -0.41 -0.28
C ILE A 98 -4.63 0.21 -1.34
N ALA A 99 -4.33 0.00 -2.63
CA ALA A 99 -5.19 0.44 -3.72
C ALA A 99 -6.58 -0.19 -3.63
N LEU A 100 -6.65 -1.51 -3.43
CA LEU A 100 -7.92 -2.21 -3.21
C LEU A 100 -8.65 -1.66 -1.99
N ARG A 101 -7.95 -1.48 -0.86
CA ARG A 101 -8.58 -1.01 0.37
C ARG A 101 -9.12 0.41 0.23
N MET A 102 -8.37 1.32 -0.39
CA MET A 102 -8.80 2.70 -0.60
C MET A 102 -10.07 2.79 -1.43
N VAL A 103 -10.14 2.03 -2.54
CA VAL A 103 -11.32 2.05 -3.43
C VAL A 103 -12.53 1.45 -2.74
N VAL A 104 -12.39 0.28 -2.11
CA VAL A 104 -13.52 -0.37 -1.41
C VAL A 104 -14.06 0.50 -0.27
N GLU A 105 -13.18 1.19 0.44
CA GLU A 105 -13.58 2.12 1.50
C GLU A 105 -14.35 3.32 0.93
N ALA A 106 -13.85 3.94 -0.15
CA ALA A 106 -14.54 5.04 -0.83
C ALA A 106 -15.92 4.62 -1.37
N GLU A 107 -16.03 3.41 -1.93
CA GLU A 107 -17.31 2.85 -2.39
C GLU A 107 -18.28 2.63 -1.21
N ARG A 108 -17.77 2.21 -0.05
CA ARG A 108 -18.58 1.99 1.17
C ARG A 108 -19.08 3.28 1.79
N GLU A 109 -18.28 4.34 1.77
CA GLU A 109 -18.61 5.65 2.34
C GLU A 109 -19.61 6.44 1.48
N GLY A 110 -19.86 5.99 0.24
CA GLY A 110 -20.74 6.66 -0.71
C GLY A 110 -19.96 7.73 -1.48
N SER A 111 -19.64 7.40 -2.73
CA SER A 111 -18.89 8.23 -3.68
C SER A 111 -19.47 9.64 -3.88
#